data_AF-A0A482UWP9-F1
#
_entry.id   AF-A0A482UWP9-F1
#
_cell.length_a   1.000
_cell.length_b   1.000
_cell.length_c   1.000
_cell.angle_alpha   90.00
_cell.angle_beta   90.00
_cell.angle_gamma   90.00
#
_symmetry.space_group_name_H-M   'P 1'
#
loop_
_entity.id
_entity.type
_entity.pdbx_description
1 polymer ?
#
loop_
_entity_poly.entity_id
_entity_poly.type
_entity_poly.pdbx_seq_one_letter_code
_entity_poly.pdbx_strand_id
1 'polypeptide(L)'
;MFITFHLFTYAYKPAAMLIASDIGGVIRDLATGARIRGSVKALRHFQQVLGHEIVLLSKCKPTYIALIQSWLIEQSLQDIPVHYCRTYEEKLLLGANLGVDCIIDDKVQVLQHFPSYVLKIWYCAEERRIQGLQAHDEKLFGSLHVCRIWADVVKVITDHTSKDNNETQTA
;
A
#
# COMPACT_ATOMS: atom_id res chain seq x y z
N MET A 1 -11.12 51.69 8.30
CA MET A 1 -11.89 50.46 8.06
C MET A 1 -10.97 49.50 7.32
N PHE A 2 -10.41 48.50 8.01
CA PHE A 2 -9.48 47.54 7.40
C PHE A 2 -10.27 46.30 6.95
N ILE A 3 -10.20 45.97 5.67
CA ILE A 3 -10.81 44.77 5.08
C ILE A 3 -9.76 43.67 5.17
N THR A 4 -9.95 42.73 6.11
CA THR A 4 -9.09 41.55 6.23
C THR A 4 -9.54 40.53 5.17
N PHE A 5 -8.79 40.42 4.07
CA PHE A 5 -8.97 39.33 3.11
C PHE A 5 -8.50 38.01 3.74
N HIS A 6 -9.43 37.14 4.10
CA HIS A 6 -9.10 35.74 4.34
C HIS A 6 -8.88 35.07 2.99
N LEU A 7 -7.61 34.97 2.60
CA LEU A 7 -7.17 34.09 1.52
C LEU A 7 -7.50 32.67 1.95
N PHE A 8 -8.66 32.17 1.52
CA PHE A 8 -8.94 30.74 1.48
C PHE A 8 -8.00 30.15 0.43
N THR A 9 -6.83 29.70 0.86
CA THR A 9 -6.06 28.74 0.07
C THR A 9 -6.91 27.50 -0.01
N TYR A 10 -7.57 27.27 -1.14
CA TYR A 10 -8.12 25.96 -1.45
C TYR A 10 -6.95 24.99 -1.45
N ALA A 11 -6.78 24.26 -0.35
CA ALA A 11 -5.75 23.26 -0.24
C ALA A 11 -6.03 22.22 -1.34
N TYR A 12 -5.15 22.18 -2.33
CA TYR A 12 -5.20 21.22 -3.40
C TYR A 12 -5.26 19.82 -2.81
N LYS A 13 -6.37 19.10 -3.03
CA LYS A 13 -6.51 17.72 -2.56
C LYS A 13 -6.17 16.81 -3.73
N PRO A 14 -5.10 16.01 -3.64
CA PRO A 14 -4.79 15.05 -4.69
C PRO A 14 -5.96 14.08 -4.93
N ALA A 15 -6.02 13.49 -6.14
CA ALA A 15 -6.93 12.38 -6.41
C ALA A 15 -6.75 11.26 -5.37
N ALA A 16 -7.86 10.82 -4.77
CA ALA A 16 -7.85 9.75 -3.79
C ALA A 16 -7.61 8.41 -4.50
N MET A 17 -6.64 7.64 -4.02
CA MET A 17 -6.33 6.29 -4.49
C MET A 17 -6.94 5.27 -3.53
N LEU A 18 -7.30 4.09 -4.05
CA LEU A 18 -7.54 2.89 -3.27
C LEU A 18 -6.25 2.06 -3.17
N ILE A 19 -5.68 2.03 -1.96
CA ILE A 19 -4.43 1.31 -1.67
C ILE A 19 -4.76 -0.02 -1.00
N ALA A 20 -4.37 -1.12 -1.64
CA ALA A 20 -4.36 -2.44 -1.02
C ALA A 20 -3.00 -2.75 -0.41
N SER A 21 -2.99 -3.21 0.84
CA SER A 21 -1.77 -3.68 1.52
C SER A 21 -1.93 -5.11 2.01
N ASP A 22 -0.91 -5.93 1.79
CA ASP A 22 -0.80 -7.17 2.54
C ASP A 22 -0.55 -6.89 4.03
N ILE A 23 -0.83 -7.90 4.87
CA ILE A 23 -0.58 -7.83 6.30
C ILE A 23 0.78 -8.45 6.64
N GLY A 24 1.01 -9.69 6.19
CA GLY A 24 2.09 -10.54 6.68
C GLY A 24 3.41 -10.29 5.95
N GLY A 25 4.40 -9.74 6.64
CA GLY A 25 5.65 -9.32 6.02
C GLY A 25 5.61 -7.90 5.44
N VAL A 26 4.46 -7.21 5.53
CA VAL A 26 4.29 -5.82 5.08
C VAL A 26 3.98 -4.86 6.23
N ILE A 27 2.91 -5.11 7.00
CA ILE A 27 2.57 -4.29 8.19
C ILE A 27 2.90 -4.99 9.51
N ARG A 28 2.90 -6.33 9.51
CA ARG A 28 3.13 -7.20 10.66
C ARG A 28 4.08 -8.33 10.29
N ASP A 29 5.09 -8.55 11.11
CA ASP A 29 5.94 -9.74 11.04
C ASP A 29 5.16 -10.95 11.59
N LEU A 30 4.97 -11.98 10.77
CA LEU A 30 4.21 -13.17 11.17
C LEU A 30 5.01 -14.12 12.07
N ALA A 31 6.34 -14.08 12.03
CA ALA A 31 7.19 -14.94 12.85
C ALA A 31 7.28 -14.41 14.28
N THR A 32 7.43 -13.08 14.42
CA THR A 32 7.56 -12.44 15.74
C THR A 32 6.23 -11.90 16.28
N GLY A 33 5.23 -11.74 15.43
CA GLY A 33 3.98 -11.05 15.74
C GLY A 33 4.13 -9.52 15.88
N ALA A 34 5.35 -9.00 15.74
CA ALA A 34 5.66 -7.60 15.91
C ALA A 34 5.16 -6.76 14.72
N ARG A 35 4.92 -5.47 14.97
CA ARG A 35 4.69 -4.52 13.88
C ARG A 35 5.96 -4.31 13.06
N ILE A 36 5.82 -4.17 11.75
CA ILE A 36 6.90 -3.68 10.91
C ILE A 36 7.10 -2.19 11.15
N ARG A 37 8.36 -1.75 11.28
CA ARG A 37 8.67 -0.38 11.69
C ARG A 37 8.09 0.64 10.69
N GLY A 38 7.27 1.56 11.21
CA GLY A 38 6.66 2.63 10.43
C GLY A 38 5.34 2.28 9.73
N SER A 39 4.92 1.00 9.73
CA SER A 39 3.72 0.57 9.01
C SER A 39 2.46 1.30 9.46
N VAL A 40 2.14 1.24 10.75
CA VAL A 40 0.94 1.87 11.33
C VAL A 40 0.92 3.38 11.04
N LYS A 41 2.05 4.07 11.21
CA LYS A 41 2.16 5.51 10.94
C LYS A 41 1.91 5.83 9.47
N ALA A 42 2.43 5.01 8.55
CA ALA A 42 2.23 5.20 7.12
C ALA A 42 0.77 4.99 6.70
N LEU A 43 0.11 3.92 7.18
CA LEU A 43 -1.31 3.69 6.91
C LEU A 43 -2.16 4.88 7.36
N ARG A 44 -1.93 5.39 8.58
CA ARG A 44 -2.65 6.57 9.07
C ARG A 44 -2.33 7.83 8.27
N HIS A 45 -1.08 8.00 7.85
CA HIS A 45 -0.69 9.10 6.99
C HIS A 45 -1.45 9.11 5.66
N PHE A 46 -1.60 7.95 5.00
CA PHE A 46 -2.37 7.86 3.76
C PHE A 46 -3.84 8.25 3.95
N GLN A 47 -4.50 7.73 4.98
CA GLN A 47 -5.92 8.03 5.23
C GLN A 47 -6.14 9.49 5.66
N GLN A 48 -5.36 9.98 6.61
CA GLN A 48 -5.64 11.23 7.32
C GLN A 48 -4.99 12.45 6.67
N VAL A 49 -3.82 12.25 6.04
CA VAL A 49 -3.04 13.36 5.46
C VAL A 49 -3.18 13.39 3.95
N LEU A 50 -3.02 12.24 3.28
CA LEU A 50 -3.12 12.19 1.82
C LEU A 50 -4.57 11.99 1.33
N GLY A 51 -5.48 11.57 2.21
CA GLY A 51 -6.89 11.36 1.87
C GLY A 51 -7.12 10.14 0.97
N HIS A 52 -6.21 9.17 0.97
CA HIS A 52 -6.38 7.90 0.26
C HIS A 52 -7.20 6.90 1.07
N GLU A 53 -7.85 5.99 0.36
CA GLU A 53 -8.51 4.84 0.97
C GLU A 53 -7.52 3.69 1.12
N ILE A 54 -7.69 2.89 2.18
CA ILE A 54 -6.87 1.70 2.42
C ILE A 54 -7.77 0.51 2.65
N VAL A 55 -7.40 -0.61 2.05
CA VAL A 55 -7.91 -1.94 2.37
C VAL A 55 -6.75 -2.88 2.67
N LEU A 56 -6.93 -3.78 3.63
CA LEU A 56 -5.97 -4.85 3.89
C LEU A 56 -6.40 -6.11 3.17
N LEU A 57 -5.52 -6.69 2.35
CA LEU A 57 -5.76 -7.94 1.63
C LEU A 57 -4.82 -9.02 2.17
N SER A 58 -5.33 -10.01 2.91
CA SER A 58 -4.49 -11.01 3.55
C SER A 58 -4.86 -12.44 3.18
N LYS A 59 -3.88 -13.18 2.66
CA LYS A 59 -3.99 -14.64 2.54
C LYS A 59 -3.75 -15.25 3.92
N CYS A 60 -4.81 -15.71 4.57
CA CYS A 60 -4.78 -16.11 5.97
C CYS A 60 -5.58 -17.40 6.21
N LYS A 61 -5.05 -18.33 7.03
CA LYS A 61 -5.79 -19.52 7.48
C LYS A 61 -6.81 -19.12 8.57
N PRO A 62 -7.93 -19.85 8.74
CA PRO A 62 -9.01 -19.39 9.63
C PRO A 62 -8.53 -19.25 11.07
N THR A 63 -7.61 -20.12 11.50
CA THR A 63 -7.01 -20.11 12.83
C THR A 63 -6.24 -18.84 13.18
N TYR A 64 -5.79 -18.05 12.19
CA TYR A 64 -5.04 -16.82 12.42
C TYR A 64 -5.88 -15.55 12.30
N ILE A 65 -7.13 -15.64 11.81
CA ILE A 65 -7.99 -14.47 11.59
C ILE A 65 -8.25 -13.73 12.91
N ALA A 66 -8.66 -14.44 13.95
CA ALA A 66 -8.91 -13.84 15.27
C ALA A 66 -7.66 -13.14 15.83
N LEU A 67 -6.48 -13.75 15.63
CA LEU A 67 -5.20 -13.22 16.08
C LEU A 67 -4.83 -11.93 15.34
N ILE A 68 -5.08 -11.88 14.03
CA ILE A 68 -4.88 -10.66 13.22
C ILE A 68 -5.88 -9.58 13.64
N GLN A 69 -7.14 -9.92 13.86
CA GLN A 69 -8.16 -8.96 14.29
C GLN A 69 -7.84 -8.33 15.65
N SER A 70 -7.47 -9.13 16.65
CA SER A 70 -7.01 -8.62 17.95
C SER A 70 -5.82 -7.68 17.78
N TRP A 71 -4.82 -8.07 16.98
CA TRP A 71 -3.66 -7.23 16.71
C TRP A 71 -4.04 -5.90 16.04
N LEU A 72 -4.97 -5.90 15.08
CA LEU A 72 -5.44 -4.66 14.43
C LEU A 72 -6.13 -3.74 15.43
N ILE A 73 -6.92 -4.27 16.36
CA ILE A 73 -7.54 -3.47 17.44
C ILE A 73 -6.46 -2.86 18.34
N GLU A 74 -5.47 -3.65 18.76
CA GLU A 74 -4.34 -3.17 19.59
C GLU A 74 -3.54 -2.06 18.92
N GLN A 75 -3.37 -2.13 17.59
CA GLN A 75 -2.69 -1.09 16.82
C GLN A 75 -3.60 0.09 16.45
N SER A 76 -4.86 0.09 16.89
CA SER A 76 -5.87 1.06 16.48
C SER A 76 -5.95 1.12 14.95
N LEU A 77 -6.23 0.01 14.28
CA LEU A 77 -6.40 -0.13 12.82
C LEU A 77 -7.69 -0.87 12.45
N GLN A 78 -8.59 -1.08 13.41
CA GLN A 78 -9.83 -1.85 13.26
C GLN A 78 -10.86 -1.22 12.30
N ASP A 79 -10.71 0.07 12.00
CA ASP A 79 -11.53 0.81 11.04
C ASP A 79 -11.08 0.62 9.59
N ILE A 80 -9.90 0.03 9.35
CA ILE A 80 -9.45 -0.30 8.00
C ILE A 80 -10.12 -1.61 7.55
N PRO A 81 -10.86 -1.64 6.43
CA PRO A 81 -11.46 -2.87 5.93
C PRO A 81 -10.41 -3.95 5.66
N VAL A 82 -10.74 -5.19 6.03
CA VAL A 82 -9.85 -6.35 5.84
C VAL A 82 -10.58 -7.42 5.04
N HIS A 83 -9.99 -7.83 3.92
CA HIS A 83 -10.44 -8.95 3.12
C HIS A 83 -9.49 -10.12 3.29
N TYR A 84 -10.01 -11.23 3.82
CA TYR A 84 -9.27 -12.47 3.97
C TYR A 84 -9.52 -13.39 2.78
N CYS A 85 -8.47 -14.07 2.34
CA CYS A 85 -8.52 -15.13 1.33
C CYS A 85 -7.70 -16.35 1.77
N ARG A 86 -7.88 -17.48 1.09
CA ARG A 86 -7.18 -18.75 1.31
C ARG A 86 -6.06 -18.97 0.32
N THR A 87 -6.24 -18.51 -0.91
CA THR A 87 -5.29 -18.73 -2.01
C THR A 87 -4.76 -17.41 -2.55
N TYR A 88 -3.70 -17.47 -3.37
CA TYR A 88 -3.21 -16.26 -4.03
C TYR A 88 -4.14 -15.83 -5.16
N GLU A 89 -4.75 -16.78 -5.85
CA GLU A 89 -5.72 -16.56 -6.91
C GLU A 89 -6.94 -15.78 -6.38
N GLU A 90 -7.48 -16.15 -5.22
CA GLU A 90 -8.55 -15.41 -4.55
C GLU A 90 -8.10 -13.99 -4.18
N LYS A 91 -6.86 -13.82 -3.73
CA LYS A 91 -6.30 -12.50 -3.41
C LYS A 91 -6.27 -11.58 -4.62
N LEU A 92 -5.83 -12.13 -5.76
CA LEU A 92 -5.76 -11.41 -7.04
C LEU A 92 -7.15 -11.00 -7.51
N LEU A 93 -8.12 -11.92 -7.44
CA LEU A 93 -9.52 -11.63 -7.79
C LEU A 93 -10.12 -10.55 -6.89
N LEU A 94 -9.87 -10.59 -5.58
CA LEU A 94 -10.31 -9.55 -4.65
C LEU A 94 -9.71 -8.18 -5.01
N GLY A 95 -8.40 -8.12 -5.25
CA GLY A 95 -7.73 -6.87 -5.64
C GLY A 95 -8.27 -6.30 -6.96
N ALA A 96 -8.51 -7.15 -7.96
CA ALA A 96 -9.10 -6.74 -9.23
C ALA A 96 -10.55 -6.23 -9.08
N ASN A 97 -11.39 -6.94 -8.32
CA ASN A 97 -12.79 -6.56 -8.10
C ASN A 97 -12.94 -5.25 -7.32
N LEU A 98 -11.99 -4.97 -6.42
CA LEU A 98 -11.97 -3.72 -5.67
C LEU A 98 -11.53 -2.52 -6.53
N GLY A 99 -10.90 -2.75 -7.68
CA GLY A 99 -10.39 -1.67 -8.53
C GLY A 99 -9.23 -0.91 -7.86
N VAL A 100 -8.29 -1.63 -7.25
CA VAL A 100 -7.17 -1.01 -6.53
C VAL A 100 -6.26 -0.23 -7.48
N ASP A 101 -5.84 0.97 -7.06
CA ASP A 101 -4.89 1.81 -7.79
C ASP A 101 -3.44 1.49 -7.40
N CYS A 102 -3.24 1.01 -6.18
CA CYS A 102 -1.93 0.64 -5.64
C CYS A 102 -2.01 -0.68 -4.85
N ILE A 103 -1.00 -1.53 -5.02
CA ILE A 103 -0.83 -2.77 -4.25
C ILE A 103 0.55 -2.82 -3.59
N ILE A 104 0.58 -3.08 -2.28
CA ILE A 104 1.79 -3.26 -1.47
C ILE A 104 1.84 -4.70 -0.98
N ASP A 105 2.83 -5.47 -1.41
CA ASP A 105 2.97 -6.88 -1.05
C ASP A 105 4.45 -7.27 -0.88
N ASP A 106 4.73 -8.29 -0.07
CA ASP A 106 6.09 -8.85 0.09
C ASP A 106 6.39 -9.98 -0.93
N LYS A 107 5.37 -10.44 -1.66
CA LYS A 107 5.43 -11.49 -2.67
C LYS A 107 5.33 -10.93 -4.09
N VAL A 108 6.45 -10.98 -4.80
CA VAL A 108 6.55 -10.67 -6.25
C VAL A 108 5.52 -11.45 -7.07
N GLN A 109 5.29 -12.73 -6.71
CA GLN A 109 4.32 -13.58 -7.41
C GLN A 109 2.89 -13.05 -7.35
N VAL A 110 2.53 -12.23 -6.35
CA VAL A 110 1.23 -11.56 -6.29
C VAL A 110 1.28 -10.31 -7.17
N LEU A 111 2.30 -9.49 -7.01
CA LEU A 111 2.45 -8.22 -7.71
C LEU A 111 2.46 -8.36 -9.24
N GLN A 112 3.12 -9.39 -9.77
CA GLN A 112 3.25 -9.60 -11.22
C GLN A 112 1.91 -9.81 -11.95
N HIS A 113 0.85 -10.20 -11.23
CA HIS A 113 -0.46 -10.47 -11.81
C HIS A 113 -1.38 -9.24 -11.83
N PHE A 114 -1.00 -8.15 -11.18
CA PHE A 114 -1.76 -6.90 -11.27
C PHE A 114 -1.50 -6.20 -12.62
N PRO A 115 -2.52 -5.55 -13.21
CA PRO A 115 -2.37 -4.80 -14.44
C PRO A 115 -1.29 -3.71 -14.36
N SER A 116 -0.73 -3.31 -15.50
CA SER A 116 0.36 -2.32 -15.56
C SER A 116 -0.04 -0.91 -15.09
N TYR A 117 -1.32 -0.57 -15.10
CA TYR A 117 -1.81 0.71 -14.60
C TYR A 117 -1.84 0.76 -13.06
N VAL A 118 -1.78 -0.38 -12.38
CA VAL A 118 -1.74 -0.45 -10.92
C VAL A 118 -0.32 -0.17 -10.45
N LEU A 119 -0.16 0.75 -9.50
CA LEU A 119 1.11 1.01 -8.83
C LEU A 119 1.50 -0.20 -7.97
N LYS A 120 2.55 -0.92 -8.38
CA LYS A 120 3.01 -2.14 -7.70
C LYS A 120 4.22 -1.83 -6.81
N ILE A 121 4.05 -1.95 -5.49
CA ILE A 121 5.11 -1.76 -4.50
C ILE A 121 5.52 -3.12 -3.93
N TRP A 122 6.77 -3.50 -4.18
CA TRP A 122 7.37 -4.68 -3.55
C TRP A 122 8.07 -4.28 -2.25
N TYR A 123 7.46 -4.65 -1.13
CA TYR A 123 8.04 -4.43 0.19
C TYR A 123 9.04 -5.55 0.50
N CYS A 124 10.34 -5.25 0.39
CA CYS A 124 11.41 -6.22 0.64
C CYS A 124 12.64 -5.54 1.21
N ALA A 125 13.03 -5.92 2.43
CA ALA A 125 14.25 -5.43 3.07
C ALA A 125 15.49 -6.32 2.78
N GLU A 126 15.30 -7.49 2.17
CA GLU A 126 16.37 -8.48 1.98
C GLU A 126 17.12 -8.25 0.66
N GLU A 127 18.34 -7.71 0.75
CA GLU A 127 19.21 -7.40 -0.40
C GLU A 127 19.37 -8.60 -1.35
N ARG A 128 19.60 -9.80 -0.80
CA ARG A 128 19.79 -11.02 -1.59
C ARG A 128 18.56 -11.35 -2.46
N ARG A 129 17.34 -11.10 -1.96
CA ARG A 129 16.11 -11.34 -2.72
C ARG A 129 15.96 -10.31 -3.84
N ILE A 130 16.27 -9.05 -3.56
CA ILE A 130 16.25 -7.95 -4.53
C ILE A 130 17.20 -8.26 -5.69
N GLN A 131 18.46 -8.55 -5.39
CA GLN A 131 19.48 -8.90 -6.39
C GLN A 131 19.11 -10.17 -7.17
N GLY A 132 18.55 -11.17 -6.48
CA GLY A 132 18.08 -12.40 -7.11
C GLY A 132 16.99 -12.13 -8.16
N LEU A 133 16.00 -11.30 -7.84
CA LEU A 133 14.96 -10.92 -8.81
C LEU A 133 15.54 -10.12 -9.98
N GLN A 134 16.38 -9.13 -9.68
CA GLN A 134 16.99 -8.29 -10.71
C GLN A 134 17.82 -9.10 -11.72
N ALA A 135 18.57 -10.10 -11.25
CA ALA A 135 19.38 -10.95 -12.11
C ALA A 135 18.57 -11.99 -12.90
N HIS A 136 17.45 -12.47 -12.33
CA HIS A 136 16.65 -13.53 -12.94
C HIS A 136 15.57 -12.98 -13.90
N ASP A 137 14.98 -11.84 -13.59
CA ASP A 137 13.88 -11.24 -14.36
C ASP A 137 13.92 -9.70 -14.27
N GLU A 138 14.81 -9.11 -15.05
CA GLU A 138 15.01 -7.65 -15.11
C GLU A 138 13.74 -6.90 -15.54
N LYS A 139 12.94 -7.49 -16.44
CA LYS A 139 11.70 -6.88 -16.92
C LYS A 139 10.67 -6.79 -15.79
N LEU A 140 10.47 -7.88 -15.05
CA LEU A 140 9.58 -7.88 -13.90
C LEU A 140 10.09 -6.91 -12.84
N PHE A 141 11.38 -6.94 -12.53
CA PHE A 141 12.01 -6.03 -11.58
C PHE A 141 11.76 -4.56 -11.95
N GLY A 142 11.96 -4.16 -13.21
CA GLY A 142 11.71 -2.81 -13.70
C GLY A 142 10.24 -2.37 -13.66
N SER A 143 9.30 -3.31 -13.47
CA SER A 143 7.87 -3.01 -13.35
C SER A 143 7.40 -2.80 -11.90
N LEU A 144 8.31 -2.89 -10.92
CA LEU A 144 8.00 -2.82 -9.50
C LEU A 144 8.72 -1.64 -8.84
N HIS A 145 8.06 -1.00 -7.88
CA HIS A 145 8.71 -0.09 -6.94
C HIS A 145 9.22 -0.87 -5.74
N VAL A 146 10.53 -1.07 -5.64
CA VAL A 146 11.13 -1.79 -4.51
C VAL A 146 11.28 -0.84 -3.32
N CYS A 147 10.61 -1.15 -2.21
CA CYS A 147 10.68 -0.38 -0.97
C CYS A 147 11.21 -1.26 0.17
N ARG A 148 12.18 -0.74 0.92
CA ARG A 148 12.80 -1.47 2.04
C ARG A 148 12.21 -1.05 3.38
N ILE A 149 11.75 0.18 3.45
CA ILE A 149 11.14 0.79 4.62
C ILE A 149 9.88 1.55 4.23
N TRP A 150 9.00 1.79 5.21
CA TRP A 150 7.74 2.50 4.97
C TRP A 150 7.92 3.96 4.55
N ALA A 151 9.07 4.58 4.85
CA ALA A 151 9.37 5.92 4.34
C ALA A 151 9.46 5.94 2.80
N ASP A 152 10.03 4.89 2.20
CA ASP A 152 10.12 4.75 0.75
C ASP A 152 8.72 4.58 0.13
N VAL A 153 7.89 3.74 0.77
CA VAL A 153 6.50 3.50 0.35
C VAL A 153 5.71 4.80 0.31
N VAL A 154 5.81 5.60 1.39
CA VAL A 154 5.13 6.90 1.47
C VAL A 154 5.60 7.82 0.35
N LYS A 155 6.91 7.91 0.14
CA LYS A 155 7.49 8.74 -0.92
C LYS A 155 6.98 8.32 -2.31
N VAL A 156 6.99 7.03 -2.62
CA VAL A 156 6.53 6.51 -3.92
C VAL A 156 5.08 6.87 -4.18
N ILE A 157 4.20 6.69 -3.20
CA ILE A 157 2.77 7.02 -3.34
C ILE A 157 2.60 8.54 -3.51
N THR A 158 3.23 9.37 -2.68
CA THR A 158 3.15 10.84 -2.80
C THR A 158 3.64 11.36 -4.16
N ASP A 159 4.76 10.81 -4.66
CA ASP A 159 5.32 11.20 -5.95
C ASP A 159 4.41 10.77 -7.11
N HIS A 160 3.79 9.59 -7.01
CA HIS A 160 2.87 9.07 -8.01
C HIS A 160 1.63 9.96 -8.11
N THR A 161 0.99 10.24 -6.98
CA THR A 161 -0.19 11.10 -6.91
C THR A 161 0.10 12.52 -7.42
N SER A 162 1.32 13.04 -7.25
CA SER A 162 1.69 14.37 -7.74
C SER A 162 1.81 14.45 -9.27
N LYS A 163 2.10 13.35 -9.96
CA LYS A 163 2.28 13.32 -11.42
C LYS A 163 0.96 13.37 -12.17
N ASP A 164 0.00 12.54 -11.79
CA ASP A 164 -1.32 12.44 -12.44
C ASP A 164 -2.05 13.80 -12.44
N ASN A 165 -1.81 14.56 -11.39
CA ASN A 165 -2.34 15.90 -11.15
C ASN A 165 -1.78 16.97 -12.09
N ASN A 166 -0.53 16.83 -12.53
CA ASN A 166 0.09 17.75 -13.50
C ASN A 166 -0.37 17.45 -14.92
N GLU A 167 -0.54 16.18 -15.28
CA GLU A 167 -1.00 15.77 -16.61
C GLU A 167 -2.45 16.20 -16.86
N THR A 168 -3.30 16.12 -15.82
CA THR A 168 -4.71 16.55 -15.88
C THR A 168 -4.87 18.07 -16.07
N GLN A 169 -3.85 18.89 -15.72
CA GLN A 169 -3.91 20.36 -15.90
C GLN A 169 -3.43 20.83 -17.28
N THR A 170 -2.81 19.95 -18.06
CA THR A 170 -2.22 20.29 -19.38
C THR A 170 -3.03 19.80 -20.58
N ALA A 171 -4.11 19.06 -20.34
CA ALA A 171 -5.05 18.58 -21.36
C ALA A 171 -6.29 19.48 -21.44
#